data_AF-A0A1H0TH14-F1
#
_entry.id   AF-A0A1H0TH14-F1
#
_cell.length_a   1.000
_cell.length_b   1.000
_cell.length_c   1.000
_cell.angle_alpha   90.00
_cell.angle_beta   90.00
_cell.angle_gamma   90.00
#
_symmetry.space_group_name_H-M   'P 1'
#
loop_
_entity.id
_entity.type
_entity.pdbx_description
1 polymer ?
#
loop_
_entity_poly.entity_id
_entity_poly.type
_entity_poly.pdbx_seq_one_letter_code
_entity_poly.pdbx_strand_id
1 'polypeptide(L)'
;MTSNFSIVQCIFNRGNYSQEEMRTILANAELDESSAAQLLADDAMDVSPVRTAVLKAMGDRYIPACQYYVDYVELFIHSLKQLLHTEAVVESVLCEEDEAMPCYATSQRLSGDISIVGGFIATEPVYLKLAERYSEEELPEMDEMARDSLEEFINVLNGMFSVELGEKKIETDLELPRFGENVTPKGSHQLRLRVHSSVGSFQIVIATDEFF
;
A
#
# COMPACT_ATOMS: atom_id res chain seq x y z
N MET A 1 -17.72 -2.94 -16.19
CA MET A 1 -17.48 -3.09 -14.75
C MET A 1 -16.81 -4.44 -14.54
N THR A 2 -15.50 -4.50 -14.76
CA THR A 2 -14.70 -5.68 -14.42
C THR A 2 -14.50 -5.58 -12.92
N SER A 3 -15.16 -6.46 -12.16
CA SER A 3 -15.06 -6.46 -10.70
C SER A 3 -13.63 -6.88 -10.35
N ASN A 4 -12.79 -5.91 -10.01
CA ASN A 4 -11.35 -6.05 -9.81
C ASN A 4 -11.07 -6.43 -8.34
N PHE A 5 -11.76 -7.47 -7.84
CA PHE A 5 -11.59 -7.90 -6.46
C PHE A 5 -10.28 -8.68 -6.31
N SER A 6 -9.47 -8.34 -5.32
CA SER A 6 -8.20 -9.03 -5.04
C SER A 6 -8.47 -10.44 -4.47
N ILE A 7 -8.30 -11.46 -5.31
CA ILE A 7 -8.43 -12.88 -4.95
C ILE A 7 -7.49 -13.22 -3.79
N VAL A 8 -6.24 -12.75 -3.84
CA VAL A 8 -5.25 -12.98 -2.79
C VAL A 8 -5.65 -12.35 -1.46
N GLN A 9 -6.30 -11.18 -1.47
CA GLN A 9 -6.85 -10.58 -0.25
C GLN A 9 -8.05 -11.37 0.28
N CYS A 10 -8.93 -11.89 -0.58
CA CYS A 10 -10.02 -12.77 -0.16
C CYS A 10 -9.49 -14.02 0.57
N ILE A 11 -8.44 -14.64 0.02
CA ILE A 11 -7.76 -15.78 0.64
C ILE A 11 -7.23 -15.38 2.01
N PHE A 12 -6.46 -14.30 2.07
CA PHE A 12 -5.83 -13.82 3.30
C PHE A 12 -6.84 -13.47 4.39
N ASN A 13 -7.94 -12.80 4.05
CA ASN A 13 -8.99 -12.43 5.01
C ASN A 13 -9.69 -13.65 5.66
N ARG A 14 -9.67 -14.83 5.02
CA ARG A 14 -10.39 -16.04 5.45
C ARG A 14 -9.55 -16.97 6.34
N GLY A 15 -8.23 -16.85 6.34
CA GLY A 15 -7.34 -17.81 6.96
C GLY A 15 -6.21 -17.17 7.76
N ASN A 16 -5.59 -17.98 8.62
CA ASN A 16 -4.35 -17.61 9.26
C ASN A 16 -3.21 -18.21 8.43
N TYR A 17 -2.55 -17.38 7.64
CA TYR A 17 -1.36 -17.76 6.88
C TYR A 17 -0.12 -17.24 7.59
N SER A 18 0.93 -18.04 7.66
CA SER A 18 2.25 -17.52 8.01
C SER A 18 2.77 -16.59 6.91
N GLN A 19 3.74 -15.74 7.24
CA GLN A 19 4.34 -14.81 6.27
C GLN A 19 4.95 -15.56 5.07
N GLU A 20 5.61 -16.71 5.30
CA GLU A 20 6.21 -17.52 4.23
C GLU A 20 5.16 -18.19 3.33
N GLU A 21 4.07 -18.69 3.90
CA GLU A 21 2.95 -19.24 3.12
C GLU A 21 2.32 -18.15 2.25
N MET A 22 2.05 -16.98 2.85
CA MET A 22 1.43 -15.87 2.12
C MET A 22 2.34 -15.38 1.00
N ARG A 23 3.64 -15.22 1.26
CA ARG A 23 4.62 -14.83 0.24
C ARG A 23 4.66 -15.80 -0.93
N THR A 24 4.56 -17.10 -0.66
CA THR A 24 4.52 -18.14 -1.70
C THR A 24 3.24 -18.04 -2.54
N ILE A 25 2.09 -17.82 -1.90
CA ILE A 25 0.81 -17.62 -2.59
C ILE A 25 0.87 -16.39 -3.51
N LEU A 26 1.42 -15.27 -3.00
CA LEU A 26 1.57 -14.04 -3.77
C LEU A 26 2.49 -14.20 -4.97
N ALA A 27 3.66 -14.83 -4.77
CA ALA A 27 4.61 -15.08 -5.85
C ALA A 27 4.02 -15.98 -6.95
N ASN A 28 3.22 -16.98 -6.58
CA ASN A 28 2.52 -17.82 -7.57
C ASN A 28 1.41 -17.05 -8.30
N ALA A 29 0.68 -16.18 -7.59
CA ALA A 29 -0.38 -15.36 -8.17
C ALA A 29 0.15 -14.32 -9.19
N GLU A 30 1.36 -13.79 -8.97
CA GLU A 30 2.06 -12.92 -9.94
C GLU A 30 2.36 -13.63 -11.26
N LEU A 31 2.64 -14.93 -11.21
CA LEU A 31 2.96 -15.74 -12.39
C LEU A 31 1.71 -16.29 -13.09
N ASP A 32 0.72 -16.73 -12.32
CA ASP A 32 -0.56 -17.25 -12.79
C ASP A 32 -1.68 -16.90 -11.80
N GLU A 33 -2.52 -15.93 -12.17
CA GLU A 33 -3.66 -15.49 -11.36
C GLU A 33 -4.65 -16.63 -11.06
N SER A 34 -4.71 -17.65 -11.93
CA SER A 34 -5.56 -18.84 -11.75
C SER A 34 -5.12 -19.68 -10.54
N SER A 35 -3.85 -19.60 -10.14
CA SER A 35 -3.31 -20.34 -8.99
C SER A 35 -3.97 -19.89 -7.68
N ALA A 36 -4.22 -18.60 -7.53
CA ALA A 36 -4.94 -18.05 -6.39
C ALA A 36 -6.44 -18.43 -6.44
N ALA A 37 -7.05 -18.40 -7.63
CA ALA A 37 -8.46 -18.77 -7.79
C ALA A 37 -8.75 -20.21 -7.35
N GLN A 38 -7.82 -21.16 -7.55
CA GLN A 38 -7.96 -22.55 -7.11
C GLN A 38 -7.98 -22.72 -5.58
N LEU A 39 -7.41 -21.78 -4.84
CA LEU A 39 -7.39 -21.79 -3.37
C LEU A 39 -8.71 -21.26 -2.77
N LEU A 40 -9.53 -20.57 -3.56
CA LEU A 40 -10.85 -20.10 -3.12
C LEU A 40 -11.91 -21.20 -3.32
N ALA A 41 -12.52 -21.63 -2.22
CA ALA A 41 -13.76 -22.42 -2.26
C ALA A 41 -14.97 -21.55 -2.63
N ASP A 42 -15.99 -22.16 -3.26
CA ASP A 42 -17.23 -21.62 -3.87
C ASP A 42 -18.13 -20.69 -3.00
N ASP A 43 -17.69 -20.26 -1.82
CA ASP A 43 -18.44 -19.36 -0.96
C ASP A 43 -18.43 -17.90 -1.44
N ALA A 44 -19.51 -17.19 -1.08
CA ALA A 44 -19.73 -15.77 -1.36
C ALA A 44 -18.44 -14.94 -1.21
N MET A 45 -17.95 -14.45 -2.34
CA MET A 45 -16.69 -13.73 -2.43
C MET A 45 -16.90 -12.28 -2.00
N ASP A 46 -16.01 -11.80 -1.15
CA ASP A 46 -15.98 -10.39 -0.79
C ASP A 46 -15.62 -9.59 -2.05
N VAL A 47 -16.50 -8.69 -2.45
CA VAL A 47 -16.35 -7.87 -3.66
C VAL A 47 -15.40 -6.68 -3.44
N SER A 48 -15.03 -6.39 -2.19
CA SER A 48 -14.08 -5.32 -1.84
C SER A 48 -13.19 -5.74 -0.67
N PRO A 49 -12.37 -6.81 -0.84
CA PRO A 49 -11.67 -7.47 0.26
C PRO A 49 -10.62 -6.59 0.92
N VAL A 50 -10.00 -5.67 0.16
CA VAL A 50 -9.03 -4.71 0.71
C VAL A 50 -9.77 -3.70 1.60
N ARG A 51 -10.85 -3.08 1.11
CA ARG A 51 -11.71 -2.22 1.95
C ARG A 51 -12.20 -2.93 3.21
N THR A 52 -12.63 -4.18 3.13
CA THR A 52 -13.05 -4.94 4.30
C THR A 52 -11.93 -5.08 5.33
N ALA A 53 -10.71 -5.39 4.90
CA ALA A 53 -9.55 -5.48 5.79
C ALA A 53 -9.23 -4.14 6.45
N VAL A 54 -9.21 -3.05 5.67
CA VAL A 54 -8.91 -1.71 6.20
C VAL A 54 -9.98 -1.23 7.17
N LEU A 55 -11.27 -1.39 6.84
CA LEU A 55 -12.36 -1.04 7.74
C LEU A 55 -12.30 -1.82 9.05
N LYS A 56 -11.96 -3.11 8.98
CA LYS A 56 -11.76 -3.94 10.18
C LYS A 56 -10.57 -3.47 11.02
N ALA A 57 -9.46 -3.06 10.39
CA ALA A 57 -8.31 -2.47 11.08
C ALA A 57 -8.66 -1.14 11.77
N MET A 58 -9.44 -0.27 11.10
CA MET A 58 -9.90 1.00 11.67
C MET A 58 -10.91 0.80 12.81
N GLY A 59 -11.69 -0.28 12.77
CA GLY A 59 -12.72 -0.59 13.75
C GLY A 59 -13.81 0.49 13.81
N ASP A 60 -14.44 0.66 14.97
CA ASP A 60 -15.53 1.63 15.18
C ASP A 60 -15.06 3.09 15.30
N ARG A 61 -13.77 3.37 15.07
CA ARG A 61 -13.20 4.72 15.16
C ARG A 61 -13.52 5.49 13.88
N TYR A 62 -14.76 5.94 13.73
CA TYR A 62 -15.08 6.88 12.66
C TYR A 62 -14.45 8.24 12.99
N ILE A 63 -13.38 8.56 12.25
CA ILE A 63 -12.74 9.87 12.28
C ILE A 63 -13.02 10.52 10.92
N PRO A 64 -13.79 11.63 10.85
CA PRO A 64 -14.09 12.30 9.59
C PRO A 64 -12.85 12.64 8.75
N ALA A 65 -11.72 12.94 9.40
CA ALA A 65 -10.44 13.20 8.75
C ALA A 65 -9.89 12.00 7.95
N CYS A 66 -10.32 10.78 8.27
CA CYS A 66 -9.85 9.54 7.65
C CYS A 66 -10.82 9.01 6.59
N GLN A 67 -11.87 9.77 6.22
CA GLN A 67 -12.95 9.27 5.35
C GLN A 67 -12.47 8.69 4.01
N TYR A 68 -11.33 9.16 3.49
CA TYR A 68 -10.76 8.72 2.21
C TYR A 68 -9.59 7.75 2.35
N TYR A 69 -9.24 7.32 3.57
CA TYR A 69 -8.09 6.43 3.79
C TYR A 69 -8.34 5.04 3.20
N VAL A 70 -9.57 4.55 3.27
CA VAL A 70 -9.94 3.26 2.68
C VAL A 70 -9.74 3.28 1.17
N ASP A 71 -10.27 4.30 0.49
CA ASP A 71 -10.13 4.48 -0.95
C ASP A 71 -8.66 4.62 -1.34
N TYR A 72 -7.87 5.36 -0.55
CA TYR A 72 -6.43 5.49 -0.76
C TYR A 72 -5.69 4.15 -0.67
N VAL A 73 -5.94 3.35 0.38
CA VAL A 73 -5.28 2.03 0.53
C VAL A 73 -5.66 1.09 -0.60
N GLU A 74 -6.92 1.10 -1.05
CA GLU A 74 -7.32 0.28 -2.19
C GLU A 74 -6.58 0.67 -3.46
N LEU A 75 -6.50 1.97 -3.76
CA LEU A 75 -5.74 2.46 -4.90
C LEU A 75 -4.24 2.12 -4.75
N PHE A 76 -3.69 2.18 -3.54
CA PHE A 76 -2.30 1.81 -3.29
C PHE A 76 -2.05 0.33 -3.62
N ILE A 77 -2.84 -0.59 -3.06
CA ILE A 77 -2.72 -2.02 -3.32
C ILE A 77 -2.95 -2.33 -4.80
N HIS A 78 -3.90 -1.65 -5.44
CA HIS A 78 -4.13 -1.79 -6.88
C HIS A 78 -2.91 -1.31 -7.70
N SER A 79 -2.30 -0.20 -7.31
CA SER A 79 -1.13 0.39 -7.97
C SER A 79 0.10 -0.50 -7.86
N LEU A 80 0.29 -1.24 -6.77
CA LEU A 80 1.36 -2.25 -6.67
C LEU A 80 1.22 -3.33 -7.74
N LYS A 81 0.00 -3.82 -7.98
CA LYS A 81 -0.26 -4.81 -9.03
C LYS A 81 -0.06 -4.23 -10.43
N GLN A 82 -0.57 -3.03 -10.67
CA GLN A 82 -0.55 -2.41 -12.02
C GLN A 82 0.82 -1.86 -12.42
N LEU A 83 1.53 -1.23 -11.48
CA LEU A 83 2.76 -0.48 -11.77
C LEU A 83 4.03 -1.24 -11.38
N LEU A 84 3.97 -2.12 -10.36
CA LEU A 84 5.12 -2.89 -9.88
C LEU A 84 5.01 -4.39 -10.18
N HIS A 85 3.92 -4.82 -10.86
CA HIS A 85 3.60 -6.23 -11.08
C HIS A 85 3.73 -7.08 -9.80
N THR A 86 3.34 -6.49 -8.68
CA THR A 86 3.54 -7.06 -7.34
C THR A 86 2.18 -7.30 -6.70
N GLU A 87 1.87 -8.56 -6.43
CA GLU A 87 0.69 -8.93 -5.65
C GLU A 87 0.94 -8.64 -4.18
N ALA A 88 -0.08 -8.09 -3.51
CA ALA A 88 0.01 -7.70 -2.12
C ALA A 88 -1.31 -7.90 -1.39
N VAL A 89 -1.20 -8.13 -0.08
CA VAL A 89 -2.33 -8.16 0.86
C VAL A 89 -2.06 -7.25 2.04
N VAL A 90 -3.12 -6.64 2.56
CA VAL A 90 -3.09 -5.77 3.74
C VAL A 90 -3.65 -6.50 4.96
N GLU A 91 -3.01 -6.29 6.11
CA GLU A 91 -3.52 -6.78 7.39
C GLU A 91 -4.82 -6.09 7.81
N SER A 92 -5.67 -6.85 8.51
CA SER A 92 -6.92 -6.35 9.08
C SER A 92 -6.79 -5.84 10.52
N VAL A 93 -5.56 -5.55 10.94
CA VAL A 93 -5.20 -4.98 12.25
C VAL A 93 -4.25 -3.81 12.06
N LEU A 94 -4.21 -2.89 13.03
CA LEU A 94 -3.30 -1.76 13.00
C LEU A 94 -1.85 -2.24 13.23
N CYS A 95 -0.92 -1.69 12.45
CA CYS A 95 0.50 -1.92 12.66
C CYS A 95 1.04 -0.95 13.72
N GLU A 96 1.50 -1.48 14.85
CA GLU A 96 2.11 -0.68 15.93
C GLU A 96 3.65 -0.74 15.89
N GLU A 97 4.21 -1.74 15.21
CA GLU A 97 5.65 -2.01 15.14
C GLU A 97 6.33 -1.16 14.08
N ASP A 98 7.50 -0.60 14.41
CA ASP A 98 8.35 0.11 13.45
C ASP A 98 9.13 -0.85 12.55
N GLU A 99 9.53 -0.39 11.36
CA GLU A 99 10.40 -1.16 10.47
C GLU A 99 11.79 -1.35 11.07
N ALA A 100 12.40 -2.50 10.80
CA ALA A 100 13.79 -2.76 11.18
C ALA A 100 14.74 -1.84 10.40
N MET A 101 15.78 -1.33 11.08
CA MET A 101 16.80 -0.49 10.45
C MET A 101 17.85 -1.35 9.70
N PRO A 102 18.37 -0.89 8.55
CA PRO A 102 18.01 0.35 7.86
C PRO A 102 16.61 0.28 7.21
N CYS A 103 15.83 1.35 7.37
CA CYS A 103 14.53 1.51 6.72
C CYS A 103 14.41 2.86 6.03
N TYR A 104 13.56 2.92 5.01
CA TYR A 104 13.36 4.09 4.18
C TYR A 104 11.87 4.34 4.01
N ALA A 105 11.52 5.62 3.95
CA ALA A 105 10.15 6.08 3.78
C ALA A 105 10.04 6.98 2.56
N THR A 106 8.96 6.81 1.81
CA THR A 106 8.55 7.74 0.76
C THR A 106 7.12 8.18 1.05
N SER A 107 6.91 9.48 1.10
CA SER A 107 5.59 10.08 1.28
C SER A 107 5.37 11.22 0.31
N GLN A 108 4.12 11.58 0.12
CA GLN A 108 3.78 12.84 -0.52
C GLN A 108 2.46 13.35 0.03
N ARG A 109 2.39 14.67 0.14
CA ARG A 109 1.23 15.37 0.66
C ARG A 109 0.29 15.78 -0.47
N LEU A 110 -0.99 15.48 -0.28
CA LEU A 110 -2.12 16.09 -0.96
C LEU A 110 -2.72 17.15 -0.03
N SER A 111 -2.89 18.37 -0.54
CA SER A 111 -3.48 19.50 0.19
C SER A 111 -4.63 20.12 -0.62
N GLY A 112 -5.48 20.95 -0.01
CA GLY A 112 -6.65 21.54 -0.66
C GLY A 112 -7.89 21.39 0.21
N ASP A 113 -8.99 20.89 -0.37
CA ASP A 113 -10.24 20.61 0.35
C ASP A 113 -10.05 19.56 1.46
N ILE A 114 -9.06 18.69 1.29
CA ILE A 114 -8.58 17.75 2.30
C ILE A 114 -7.05 17.81 2.42
N SER A 115 -6.54 17.34 3.56
CA SER A 115 -5.11 17.16 3.79
C SER A 115 -4.84 15.70 4.10
N ILE A 116 -4.10 15.04 3.22
CA ILE A 116 -3.67 13.65 3.37
C ILE A 116 -2.19 13.58 3.02
N VAL A 117 -1.40 12.93 3.87
CA VAL A 117 -0.04 12.49 3.53
C VAL A 117 -0.10 10.98 3.45
N GLY A 118 0.19 10.45 2.27
CA GLY A 118 0.19 9.01 2.01
C GLY A 118 1.56 8.56 1.54
N GLY A 119 1.96 7.36 1.97
CA GLY A 119 3.26 6.80 1.66
C GLY A 119 3.45 5.41 2.25
N PHE A 120 4.70 4.96 2.24
CA PHE A 120 5.08 3.70 2.85
C PHE A 120 6.46 3.78 3.51
N ILE A 121 6.73 2.81 4.38
CA ILE A 121 8.02 2.59 5.04
C ILE A 121 8.39 1.13 4.84
N ALA A 122 9.62 0.88 4.40
CA ALA A 122 10.12 -0.47 4.17
C ALA A 122 11.58 -0.60 4.64
N THR A 123 11.97 -1.80 5.04
CA THR A 123 13.40 -2.14 5.21
C THR A 123 14.14 -2.00 3.89
N GLU A 124 15.44 -1.71 3.91
CA GLU A 124 16.28 -1.56 2.71
C GLU A 124 16.08 -2.65 1.64
N PRO A 125 16.10 -3.96 1.97
CA PRO A 125 15.96 -5.00 0.95
C PRO A 125 14.59 -4.96 0.25
N VAL A 126 13.54 -4.60 0.98
CA VAL A 126 12.17 -4.51 0.43
C VAL A 126 12.02 -3.22 -0.38
N TYR A 127 12.56 -2.11 0.11
CA TYR A 127 12.56 -0.83 -0.60
C TYR A 127 13.27 -0.97 -1.96
N LEU A 128 14.47 -1.55 -1.99
CA LEU A 128 15.20 -1.82 -3.23
C LEU A 128 14.40 -2.69 -4.18
N LYS A 129 13.82 -3.79 -3.71
CA LYS A 129 13.01 -4.68 -4.56
C LYS A 129 11.78 -3.98 -5.13
N LEU A 130 11.14 -3.08 -4.39
CA LEU A 130 10.03 -2.28 -4.91
C LEU A 130 10.52 -1.29 -5.98
N ALA A 131 11.66 -0.65 -5.75
CA ALA A 131 12.26 0.27 -6.72
C ALA A 131 12.63 -0.45 -8.03
N GLU A 132 13.27 -1.62 -7.95
CA GLU A 132 13.62 -2.44 -9.13
C GLU A 132 12.37 -2.85 -9.93
N ARG A 133 11.28 -3.19 -9.24
CA ARG A 133 10.01 -3.56 -9.88
C ARG A 133 9.37 -2.39 -10.61
N TYR A 134 9.54 -1.17 -10.11
CA TYR A 134 8.98 0.03 -10.73
C TYR A 134 9.87 0.57 -11.87
N SER A 135 11.18 0.59 -11.67
CA SER A 135 12.14 1.07 -12.68
C SER A 135 12.42 0.05 -13.78
N GLU A 136 12.16 -1.24 -13.52
CA GLU A 136 12.61 -2.37 -14.33
C GLU A 136 14.14 -2.48 -14.45
N GLU A 137 14.88 -1.84 -13.54
CA GLU A 137 16.34 -1.87 -13.46
C GLU A 137 16.84 -2.68 -12.25
N GLU A 138 18.06 -3.21 -12.34
CA GLU A 138 18.71 -3.89 -11.21
C GLU A 138 19.34 -2.84 -10.28
N LEU A 139 18.95 -2.85 -9.01
CA LEU A 139 19.35 -1.84 -8.01
C LEU A 139 20.02 -2.55 -6.83
N PRO A 140 21.35 -2.79 -6.90
CA PRO A 140 22.06 -3.57 -5.90
C PRO A 140 22.25 -2.85 -4.57
N GLU A 141 22.08 -1.52 -4.54
CA GLU A 141 22.30 -0.69 -3.36
C GLU A 141 21.34 0.50 -3.32
N MET A 142 21.16 1.07 -2.13
CA MET A 142 20.31 2.25 -1.93
C MET A 142 21.00 3.51 -2.46
N ASP A 143 20.70 3.86 -3.71
CA ASP A 143 21.22 5.03 -4.41
C ASP A 143 20.13 6.03 -4.81
N GLU A 144 20.53 7.07 -5.57
CA GLU A 144 19.62 8.10 -6.08
C GLU A 144 18.54 7.50 -6.98
N MET A 145 18.87 6.50 -7.80
CA MET A 145 17.91 5.85 -8.69
C MET A 145 16.86 5.07 -7.91
N ALA A 146 17.25 4.33 -6.87
CA ALA A 146 16.31 3.63 -6.00
C ALA A 146 15.34 4.60 -5.30
N ARG A 147 15.86 5.74 -4.84
CA ARG A 147 15.05 6.81 -4.25
C ARG A 147 14.09 7.41 -5.26
N ASP A 148 14.59 7.90 -6.39
CA ASP A 148 13.82 8.60 -7.41
C ASP A 148 12.71 7.71 -7.98
N SER A 149 12.99 6.41 -8.15
CA SER A 149 11.99 5.43 -8.61
C SER A 149 10.77 5.38 -7.70
N LEU A 150 10.96 5.35 -6.37
CA LEU A 150 9.82 5.28 -5.45
C LEU A 150 9.19 6.64 -5.14
N GLU A 151 9.95 7.74 -5.25
CA GLU A 151 9.38 9.10 -5.26
C GLU A 151 8.44 9.28 -6.46
N GLU A 152 8.84 8.82 -7.65
CA GLU A 152 8.02 8.85 -8.86
C GLU A 152 6.79 7.93 -8.74
N PHE A 153 6.96 6.70 -8.23
CA PHE A 153 5.83 5.80 -7.96
C PHE A 153 4.78 6.47 -7.06
N ILE A 154 5.21 7.08 -5.95
CA ILE A 154 4.31 7.79 -5.04
C ILE A 154 3.66 9.00 -5.71
N ASN A 155 4.40 9.74 -6.54
CA ASN A 155 3.85 10.85 -7.31
C ASN A 155 2.73 10.39 -8.26
N VAL A 156 2.95 9.32 -9.02
CA VAL A 156 1.97 8.75 -9.95
C VAL A 156 0.74 8.23 -9.20
N LEU A 157 0.95 7.47 -8.12
CA LEU A 157 -0.13 6.93 -7.29
C LEU A 157 -1.04 8.05 -6.76
N ASN A 158 -0.44 9.08 -6.17
CA ASN A 158 -1.20 10.20 -5.62
C ASN A 158 -1.79 11.11 -6.69
N GLY A 159 -1.17 11.16 -7.88
CA GLY A 159 -1.74 11.73 -9.10
C GLY A 159 -3.06 11.07 -9.48
N MET A 160 -3.09 9.73 -9.53
CA MET A 160 -4.32 8.98 -9.78
C MET A 160 -5.37 9.24 -8.69
N PHE A 161 -4.95 9.28 -7.42
CA PHE A 161 -5.87 9.55 -6.32
C PHE A 161 -6.48 10.96 -6.39
N SER A 162 -5.68 11.97 -6.71
CA SER A 162 -6.13 13.36 -6.92
C SER A 162 -7.18 13.44 -8.03
N VAL A 163 -7.01 12.68 -9.12
CA VAL A 163 -8.01 12.58 -10.19
C VAL A 163 -9.32 11.95 -9.69
N GLU A 164 -9.27 10.85 -8.95
CA GLU A 164 -10.47 10.21 -8.36
C GLU A 164 -11.22 11.14 -7.40
N LEU A 165 -10.50 11.96 -6.63
CA LEU A 165 -11.08 12.99 -5.77
C LEU A 165 -11.71 14.13 -6.59
N GLY A 166 -11.06 14.54 -7.67
CA GLY A 166 -11.59 15.54 -8.61
C GLY A 166 -12.93 15.12 -9.24
N GLU A 167 -13.11 13.84 -9.56
CA GLU A 167 -14.41 13.31 -10.03
C GLU A 167 -15.53 13.45 -8.97
N LYS A 168 -15.15 13.44 -7.69
CA LYS A 168 -16.03 13.69 -6.54
C LYS A 168 -16.15 15.19 -6.20
N LYS A 169 -15.58 16.08 -7.02
CA LYS A 169 -15.52 17.54 -6.82
C LYS A 169 -14.76 17.96 -5.56
N ILE A 170 -13.70 17.22 -5.23
CA ILE A 170 -12.77 17.53 -4.16
C ILE A 170 -11.48 18.00 -4.82
N GLU A 171 -11.11 19.26 -4.60
CA GLU A 171 -9.91 19.83 -5.21
C GLU A 171 -8.68 19.55 -4.33
N THR A 172 -7.64 18.97 -4.95
CA THR A 172 -6.36 18.69 -4.29
C THR A 172 -5.16 19.06 -5.14
N ASP A 173 -4.16 19.63 -4.49
CA ASP A 173 -2.83 19.92 -5.02
C ASP A 173 -1.80 18.95 -4.44
N LEU A 174 -0.88 18.49 -5.29
CA LEU A 174 0.21 17.59 -4.93
C LEU A 174 1.46 18.40 -4.57
N GLU A 175 1.99 18.19 -3.37
CA GLU A 175 3.33 18.66 -3.02
C GLU A 175 4.40 17.76 -3.63
N LEU A 176 5.68 18.14 -3.50
CA LEU A 176 6.79 17.26 -3.90
C LEU A 176 6.85 16.03 -2.98
N PRO A 177 7.18 14.85 -3.51
CA PRO A 177 7.51 13.69 -2.69
C PRO A 177 8.64 13.99 -1.71
N ARG A 178 8.62 13.28 -0.58
CA ARG A 178 9.65 13.32 0.45
C ARG A 178 10.20 11.93 0.68
N PHE A 179 11.49 11.91 1.00
CA PHE A 179 12.23 10.73 1.35
C PHE A 179 12.78 10.87 2.77
N GLY A 180 12.69 9.79 3.54
CA GLY A 180 13.23 9.71 4.89
C GLY A 180 13.99 8.41 5.11
N GLU A 181 15.06 8.49 5.90
CA GLU A 181 15.86 7.34 6.33
C GLU A 181 15.67 7.10 7.83
N ASN A 182 15.54 5.83 8.23
CA ASN A 182 15.39 5.38 9.61
C ASN A 182 14.23 6.08 10.34
N VAL A 183 13.11 6.20 9.64
CA VAL A 183 11.93 6.95 10.05
C VAL A 183 11.11 6.23 11.11
N THR A 184 10.62 6.99 12.09
CA THR A 184 9.54 6.58 12.98
C THR A 184 8.28 7.40 12.67
N PRO A 185 7.19 6.80 12.16
CA PRO A 185 6.02 7.53 11.70
C PRO A 185 5.24 8.21 12.84
N LYS A 186 5.08 9.54 12.75
CA LYS A 186 4.45 10.39 13.77
C LYS A 186 3.54 11.48 13.17
N GLY A 187 2.58 11.10 12.35
CA GLY A 187 1.54 12.02 11.85
C GLY A 187 0.30 12.10 12.75
N SER A 188 -0.51 13.14 12.59
CA SER A 188 -1.83 13.21 13.23
C SER A 188 -2.86 12.36 12.47
N HIS A 189 -3.82 11.78 13.22
CA HIS A 189 -4.84 10.87 12.69
C HIS A 189 -4.27 9.71 11.85
N GLN A 190 -3.08 9.24 12.22
CA GLN A 190 -2.32 8.28 11.46
C GLN A 190 -2.97 6.89 11.43
N LEU A 191 -3.03 6.31 10.23
CA LEU A 191 -3.33 4.91 9.98
C LEU A 191 -2.05 4.22 9.49
N ARG A 192 -1.64 3.17 10.20
CA ARG A 192 -0.52 2.29 9.82
C ARG A 192 -1.06 0.90 9.55
N LEU A 193 -0.73 0.36 8.39
CA LEU A 193 -1.15 -0.98 7.98
C LEU A 193 0.04 -1.77 7.49
N ARG A 194 0.17 -3.01 7.98
CA ARG A 194 1.15 -3.97 7.48
C ARG A 194 0.66 -4.52 6.15
N VAL A 195 1.55 -4.53 5.17
CA VAL A 195 1.33 -5.12 3.85
C VAL A 195 2.33 -6.24 3.65
N HIS A 196 1.86 -7.38 3.13
CA HIS A 196 2.69 -8.48 2.69
C HIS A 196 2.64 -8.56 1.17
N SER A 197 3.81 -8.55 0.53
CA SER A 197 3.98 -8.78 -0.90
C SER A 197 4.87 -9.99 -1.18
N SER A 198 5.01 -10.37 -2.45
CA SER A 198 5.97 -11.41 -2.86
C SER A 198 7.44 -11.03 -2.58
N VAL A 199 7.75 -9.73 -2.56
CA VAL A 199 9.10 -9.20 -2.36
C VAL A 199 9.43 -8.91 -0.90
N GLY A 200 8.44 -8.89 -0.02
CA GLY A 200 8.62 -8.74 1.42
C GLY A 200 7.45 -8.03 2.09
N SER A 201 7.60 -7.73 3.38
CA SER A 201 6.58 -6.99 4.13
C SER A 201 7.02 -5.55 4.35
N PHE A 202 6.08 -4.61 4.34
CA PHE A 202 6.32 -3.20 4.57
C PHE A 202 5.08 -2.54 5.18
N GLN A 203 5.16 -1.25 5.51
CA GLN A 203 4.07 -0.50 6.11
C GLN A 203 3.53 0.56 5.16
N ILE A 204 2.22 0.58 4.93
CA ILE A 204 1.55 1.79 4.40
C ILE A 204 1.25 2.71 5.57
N VAL A 205 1.55 3.99 5.41
CA VAL A 205 1.27 5.04 6.40
C VAL A 205 0.47 6.15 5.75
N ILE A 206 -0.63 6.52 6.38
CA ILE A 206 -1.49 7.63 5.96
C ILE A 206 -1.76 8.51 7.17
N ALA A 207 -1.62 9.83 7.02
CA ALA A 207 -1.85 10.80 8.09
C ALA A 207 -2.45 12.11 7.52
N THR A 208 -2.86 13.04 8.39
CA THR A 208 -3.35 14.36 7.96
C THR A 208 -2.25 15.39 7.72
N ASP A 209 -1.05 15.09 8.18
CA ASP A 209 0.16 15.90 8.16
C ASP A 209 1.37 14.97 8.01
N GLU A 210 2.53 15.56 7.72
CA GLU A 210 3.75 14.81 7.45
C GLU A 210 4.08 13.90 8.64
N PHE A 211 4.42 12.63 8.33
CA PHE A 211 4.69 11.63 9.37
C PHE A 211 6.18 11.40 9.62
N PHE A 212 7.10 12.13 8.95
CA PHE A 212 8.53 12.14 9.22
C PHE A 212 9.28 13.42 8.86
#